data_AF-A0A6N6RGL8-F1
#
_entry.id   AF-A0A6N6RGL8-F1
#
_cell.length_a   1.000
_cell.length_b   1.000
_cell.length_c   1.000
_cell.angle_alpha   90.00
_cell.angle_beta   90.00
_cell.angle_gamma   90.00
#
_symmetry.space_group_name_H-M   'P 1'
#
loop_
_entity.id
_entity.type
_entity.pdbx_description
1 polymer ?
#
loop_
_entity_poly.entity_id
_entity_poly.type
_entity_poly.pdbx_seq_one_letter_code
_entity_poly.pdbx_strand_id
1 'polypeptide(L)' 'MARDNITPLQIVGKIRENQNTNKTLKSLFAGQFLGKFSTDELNGLKKSIDKIIDKQKQAEVDEHIDYLKSLGYKVSKK' A
#
# COMPACT_ATOMS: atom_id res chain seq x y z
N MET A 1 28.56 35.64 -9.14
CA MET A 1 27.92 34.31 -9.02
C MET A 1 27.51 33.88 -10.41
N ALA A 2 28.28 32.98 -11.03
CA ALA A 2 28.02 32.53 -12.40
C ALA A 2 26.64 31.86 -12.46
N ARG A 3 25.80 32.25 -13.43
CA ARG A 3 24.59 31.50 -13.77
C ARG A 3 25.08 30.25 -14.49
N ASP A 4 25.19 29.15 -13.75
CA ASP A 4 25.52 27.86 -14.35
C ASP A 4 24.50 27.57 -15.45
N ASN A 5 25.00 27.46 -16.69
CA ASN A 5 24.22 27.05 -17.84
C ASN A 5 23.75 25.62 -17.58
N ILE A 6 22.54 25.48 -17.01
CA ILE A 6 21.95 24.17 -16.78
C ILE A 6 21.76 23.53 -18.16
N THR A 7 22.62 22.57 -18.46
CA THR A 7 22.58 21.86 -19.74
C THR A 7 21.31 21.00 -19.79
N PRO A 8 20.70 20.79 -20.96
CA PRO A 8 19.52 19.93 -21.09
C PRO A 8 19.72 18.54 -20.46
N LEU A 9 20.96 18.01 -20.50
CA LEU A 9 21.31 16.76 -19.84
C LEU A 9 21.28 16.85 -18.31
N GLN A 10 21.71 17.96 -17.71
CA GLN A 10 21.61 18.21 -16.27
C GLN A 10 20.15 18.40 -15.84
N ILE A 11 19.32 19.04 -16.66
CA ILE A 11 17.86 19.14 -16.41
C ILE A 11 17.23 17.75 -16.43
N VAL A 12 17.48 16.96 -17.47
CA VAL A 12 16.98 15.59 -17.58
C VAL A 12 17.51 14.72 -16.44
N GLY A 13 18.77 14.90 -16.04
CA GLY A 13 19.36 14.24 -14.87
C GLY A 13 18.61 14.58 -13.59
N LYS A 14 18.31 15.86 -13.34
CA LYS A 14 17.55 16.31 -12.17
C LYS A 14 16.08 15.84 -12.19
N ILE A 15 15.45 15.83 -13.36
CA ILE A 15 14.10 15.29 -13.54
C ILE A 15 14.10 13.77 -13.29
N ARG A 16 15.08 13.03 -13.81
CA ARG A 16 15.23 11.58 -13.57
C ARG A 16 15.57 11.24 -12.13
N GLU A 17 16.41 12.03 -11.45
CA GLU A 17 16.66 11.90 -10.00
C GLU A 17 15.36 12.08 -9.21
N ASN A 18 14.57 13.11 -9.54
CA ASN A 18 13.27 13.35 -8.90
C ASN A 18 12.24 12.27 -9.25
N GLN A 19 12.27 11.72 -10.48
CA GLN A 19 11.40 10.63 -10.92
C GLN A 19 11.81 9.27 -10.35
N ASN A 20 13.09 8.99 -10.11
CA ASN A 20 13.54 7.81 -9.38
C ASN A 20 13.32 7.96 -7.87
N THR A 21 13.25 9.20 -7.39
CA THR A 21 12.71 9.56 -6.07
C THR A 21 11.17 9.64 -6.09
N ASN A 22 10.48 9.22 -7.18
CA ASN A 22 9.08 8.81 -7.10
C ASN A 22 9.00 7.52 -6.30
N LYS A 23 9.20 7.69 -5.00
CA LYS A 23 8.47 6.93 -4.04
C LYS A 23 7.00 7.03 -4.46
N THR A 24 6.46 5.96 -5.07
CA THR A 24 5.01 5.76 -5.19
C THR A 24 4.31 6.25 -3.91
N LEU A 25 3.05 6.69 -3.99
CA LEU A 25 2.30 7.16 -2.81
C LEU A 25 2.54 6.27 -1.58
N LYS A 26 2.63 4.95 -1.78
CA LYS A 26 2.96 3.94 -0.77
C LYS A 26 4.32 4.19 -0.09
N SER A 27 5.38 4.38 -0.85
CA SER A 27 6.72 4.66 -0.31
C SER A 27 6.89 6.07 0.26
N LEU A 28 6.16 7.07 -0.25
CA LEU A 28 6.14 8.41 0.35
C LEU A 28 5.43 8.36 1.70
N PHE A 29 4.28 7.68 1.75
CA PHE A 29 3.56 7.40 2.98
C PHE A 29 4.42 6.62 3.98
N ALA A 30 5.09 5.55 3.54
CA ALA A 30 5.96 4.77 4.41
C ALA A 30 7.10 5.60 4.98
N GLY A 31 7.76 6.43 4.17
CA GLY A 31 8.86 7.28 4.65
C GLY A 31 8.41 8.40 5.58
N GLN A 32 7.29 9.06 5.28
CA GLN A 32 6.83 10.25 6.02
C GLN A 32 6.03 9.92 7.28
N PHE A 33 5.35 8.77 7.29
CA PHE A 33 4.47 8.35 8.39
C PHE A 33 5.02 7.11 9.08
N LEU A 34 5.21 6.00 8.37
CA LEU A 34 5.62 4.72 9.00
C LEU A 34 7.06 4.79 9.55
N GLY A 35 7.96 5.54 8.93
CA GLY A 35 9.36 5.68 9.36
C GLY A 35 9.55 6.45 10.68
N LYS A 36 8.49 7.08 11.23
CA LYS A 36 8.52 7.78 12.52
C LYS A 36 8.19 6.89 13.71
N PHE A 37 7.67 5.69 13.46
CA PHE A 37 7.28 4.75 14.49
C PHE A 37 8.46 3.87 14.90
N SER A 38 8.46 3.48 16.17
CA SER A 38 9.35 2.45 16.69
C SER A 38 8.99 1.05 16.16
N THR A 39 9.90 0.09 16.32
CA THR A 39 9.69 -1.30 15.88
C THR A 39 8.46 -1.93 16.54
N ASP A 40 8.22 -1.66 17.83
CA ASP A 40 7.08 -2.21 18.56
C ASP A 40 5.74 -1.65 18.06
N GLU A 41 5.69 -0.34 17.76
CA GLU A 41 4.51 0.31 17.20
C GLU A 41 4.21 -0.18 15.78
N LEU A 42 5.24 -0.37 14.96
CA LEU A 42 5.09 -0.96 13.62
C LEU A 42 4.56 -2.40 13.69
N ASN A 43 5.01 -3.19 14.67
CA ASN A 43 4.48 -4.53 14.90
C ASN A 43 3.02 -4.51 15.38
N GLY A 44 2.63 -3.54 16.20
CA GLY A 44 1.23 -3.33 16.60
C GLY A 44 0.33 -2.94 15.42
N LEU A 45 0.81 -2.04 14.56
CA LEU A 45 0.15 -1.65 13.31
C LEU A 45 -0.03 -2.85 12.38
N LYS A 46 1.02 -3.65 12.20
CA LYS A 46 0.98 -4.86 11.38
C LYS A 46 -0.11 -5.83 11.86
N LYS A 47 -0.14 -6.15 13.17
CA LYS A 47 -1.19 -7.02 13.75
C LYS A 47 -2.60 -6.47 13.52
N SER A 48 -2.77 -5.15 13.57
CA SER A 48 -4.08 -4.51 13.35
C SER A 48 -4.49 -4.58 11.88
N ILE A 49 -3.56 -4.40 10.95
CA ILE A 49 -3.78 -4.57 9.50
C ILE A 49 -4.17 -6.02 9.20
N ASP A 50 -3.44 -7.00 9.75
CA ASP A 50 -3.71 -8.42 9.53
C ASP A 50 -5.15 -8.79 9.96
N LYS A 51 -5.62 -8.30 11.11
CA LYS A 51 -7.01 -8.49 11.57
C LYS A 51 -8.05 -7.94 10.59
N ILE A 52 -7.78 -6.77 10.00
CA ILE A 52 -8.69 -6.16 9.03
C ILE A 52 -8.73 -6.98 7.74
N ILE A 53 -7.57 -7.44 7.27
CA ILE A 53 -7.48 -8.31 6.09
C ILE A 53 -8.27 -9.59 6.31
N ASP A 54 -8.14 -10.23 7.47
CA ASP A 54 -8.88 -11.46 7.76
C ASP A 54 -10.39 -11.22 7.85
N LYS A 55 -10.81 -10.07 8.41
CA LYS A 55 -12.22 -9.66 8.40
C LYS A 55 -12.75 -9.45 6.97
N GLN A 56 -11.96 -8.84 6.10
CA GLN A 56 -12.33 -8.64 4.69
C GLN A 56 -12.46 -9.96 3.94
N LYS A 57 -11.52 -10.90 4.14
CA LYS A 57 -11.63 -12.25 3.56
C LYS A 57 -12.90 -12.96 4.02
N GLN A 58 -13.25 -12.85 5.30
CA GLN A 58 -14.48 -13.46 5.80
C GLN A 58 -15.72 -12.83 5.15
N ALA A 59 -15.74 -11.50 4.99
CA ALA A 59 -16.83 -10.81 4.32
C ALA A 59 -16.99 -11.25 2.85
N GLU A 60 -15.89 -11.43 2.13
CA GLU A 60 -15.89 -11.95 0.75
C GLU A 60 -16.41 -13.40 0.70
N VAL A 61 -16.02 -14.24 1.66
CA VAL A 61 -16.56 -15.60 1.79
C VAL A 61 -18.06 -15.57 2.07
N ASP A 62 -18.53 -14.70 2.96
CA ASP A 62 -19.94 -14.58 3.30
C ASP A 62 -20.76 -14.11 2.08
N GLU A 63 -20.24 -13.16 1.30
CA GLU A 63 -20.84 -12.70 0.05
C GLU A 63 -20.98 -13.86 -0.97
N HIS A 64 -19.92 -14.65 -1.15
CA HIS A 64 -19.96 -15.83 -2.01
C HIS A 64 -20.93 -16.90 -1.50
N ILE A 65 -21.00 -17.12 -0.18
CA ILE A 65 -21.94 -18.04 0.44
C ILE A 65 -23.38 -17.59 0.16
N ASP A 66 -23.67 -16.30 0.31
CA ASP A 66 -25.01 -15.76 0.10
C ASP A 66 -25.40 -15.79 -1.38
N TYR A 67 -24.44 -15.54 -2.28
CA TYR A 67 -24.64 -15.79 -3.71
C TYR A 67 -25.01 -17.25 -4.00
N LEU A 68 -24.27 -18.22 -3.45
CA LEU A 68 -24.55 -19.64 -3.63
C LEU A 68 -25.90 -20.06 -3.04
N LYS A 69 -26.28 -19.52 -1.88
CA LYS A 69 -27.60 -19.74 -1.28
C LYS A 69 -28.71 -19.16 -2.17
N SER A 70 -28.50 -17.99 -2.78
CA SER A 70 -29.47 -17.38 -3.70
C SER A 70 -29.76 -18.26 -4.92
N LEU A 71 -28.78 -19.06 -5.33
CA LEU A 71 -28.89 -20.04 -6.40
C LEU A 71 -29.46 -21.40 -5.93
N GLY A 72 -29.78 -21.54 -4.64
CA GLY A 72 -30.35 -22.76 -4.05
C GLY A 72 -29.32 -23.80 -3.60
N TYR A 73 -28.02 -23.49 -3.61
CA TYR A 73 -26.98 -24.39 -3.12
C TYR A 73 -26.86 -24.34 -1.60
N LYS A 74 -26.67 -25.51 -0.98
CA LYS A 74 -26.41 -25.63 0.46
C LYS A 74 -24.91 -25.67 0.71
N VAL A 75 -24.37 -24.58 1.26
CA VAL A 75 -22.95 -24.52 1.65
C VAL A 75 -22.77 -25.15 3.03
N SER A 76 -21.88 -26.15 3.12
CA SER A 76 -21.44 -26.75 4.38
C SER A 76 -19.94 -26.58 4.51
N LYS A 77 -19.49 -26.13 5.68
CA LYS A 77 -18.07 -26.10 6.03
C LYS A 77 -17.61 -27.55 6.26
N LYS A 78 -16.40 -27.88 5.80
CA LYS A 78 -15.75 -29.17 6.05
C LYS A 78 -14.81 -29.07 7.24
#